data_AF-A0AAW6VP79-F1
#
_entry.id   AF-A0AAW6VP79-F1
#
_cell.length_a   1.000
_cell.length_b   1.000
_cell.length_c   1.000
_cell.angle_alpha   90.00
_cell.angle_beta   90.00
_cell.angle_gamma   90.00
#
_symmetry.space_group_name_H-M   'P 1'
#
loop_
_entity.id
_entity.type
_entity.pdbx_description
1 polymer ?
#
loop_
_entity_poly.entity_id
_entity_poly.type
_entity_poly.pdbx_seq_one_letter_code
_entity_poly.pdbx_strand_id
1 'polypeptide(L)'
;MAISSNLTLELFDQPFLLEKRIELLMAIKKTGSINKAAKEVPMSYKSAWETIEAMNNLSINPIVQKETGGSGGGGTKLTEYGENLLKTYHLLKEEQKKFVENLNRIVDINNGTLKTIRRLSMQISARNQITGIVEAIEIGTVNAEVHIKLKSNNILVSIITNTAVQNLDLKVGDEVIAIIKSSNVFISTDENLQLSARNKFQGIVDSINQGGINSEIVIDIGNGDKIVAIITTSSVNNLNIEEKSKVGAIIKASDVMIGR
;
A
#
# COMPACT_ATOMS: atom_id res chain seq x y z
N MET A 1 -11.15 -6.96 -17.91
CA MET A 1 -9.87 -7.69 -18.04
C MET A 1 -9.46 -8.14 -16.64
N ALA A 2 -8.87 -9.32 -16.47
CA ALA A 2 -8.42 -9.81 -15.16
C ALA A 2 -6.89 -9.91 -15.16
N ILE A 3 -6.25 -9.40 -14.11
CA ILE A 3 -4.81 -9.49 -13.88
C ILE A 3 -4.53 -10.88 -13.30
N SER A 4 -3.61 -11.61 -13.94
CA SER A 4 -3.03 -12.84 -13.41
C SER A 4 -1.51 -12.68 -13.28
N SER A 5 -0.91 -13.39 -12.32
CA SER A 5 0.54 -13.35 -12.12
C SER A 5 1.07 -14.71 -11.67
N ASN A 6 2.23 -15.09 -12.22
CA ASN A 6 3.00 -16.22 -11.73
C ASN A 6 4.07 -15.73 -10.74
N LEU A 7 4.47 -16.56 -9.78
CA LEU A 7 5.56 -16.25 -8.85
C LEU A 7 6.76 -17.11 -9.24
N THR A 8 7.88 -16.47 -9.54
CA THR A 8 9.17 -17.14 -9.75
C THR A 8 10.17 -16.56 -8.78
N LEU A 9 10.85 -17.42 -8.02
CA LEU A 9 11.99 -17.01 -7.23
C LEU A 9 13.27 -17.30 -8.01
N GLU A 10 14.13 -16.30 -8.13
CA GLU A 10 15.39 -16.38 -8.84
C GLU A 10 16.56 -16.42 -7.86
N LEU A 11 17.63 -17.09 -8.27
CA LEU A 11 18.89 -17.14 -7.54
C LEU A 11 20.02 -16.96 -8.55
N PHE A 12 20.85 -15.92 -8.37
CA PHE A 12 21.86 -15.50 -9.34
C PHE A 12 21.30 -15.28 -10.76
N ASP A 13 20.15 -14.59 -10.86
CA ASP A 13 19.42 -14.32 -12.11
C ASP A 13 19.01 -15.59 -12.88
N GLN A 14 18.99 -16.75 -12.21
CA GLN A 14 18.49 -18.02 -12.75
C GLN A 14 17.17 -18.40 -12.08
N PRO A 15 16.17 -18.88 -12.84
CA PRO A 15 14.93 -19.39 -12.27
C PRO A 15 15.20 -20.56 -11.31
N PHE A 16 14.97 -20.32 -10.03
CA PHE A 16 15.27 -21.26 -8.96
C PHE A 16 14.02 -22.03 -8.55
N LEU A 17 12.94 -21.33 -8.17
CA LEU A 17 11.66 -21.94 -7.83
C LEU A 17 10.56 -21.46 -8.77
N LEU A 18 10.24 -22.34 -9.72
CA LEU A 18 9.07 -22.25 -10.57
C LEU A 18 7.92 -23.04 -9.94
N GLU A 19 6.70 -22.73 -10.34
CA GLU A 19 5.48 -23.40 -9.83
C GLU A 19 5.55 -24.93 -9.94
N LYS A 20 5.97 -25.47 -11.10
CA LYS A 20 6.17 -26.91 -11.28
C LYS A 20 7.23 -27.55 -10.37
N ARG A 21 8.26 -26.78 -9.99
CA ARG A 21 9.31 -27.26 -9.06
C ARG A 21 8.75 -27.35 -7.64
N ILE A 22 7.94 -26.37 -7.26
CA ILE A 22 7.22 -26.36 -5.98
C ILE A 22 6.22 -27.52 -5.90
N GLU A 23 5.44 -27.76 -6.97
CA GLU A 23 4.56 -28.93 -7.07
C GLU A 23 5.33 -30.23 -6.88
N LEU A 24 6.50 -30.37 -7.52
CA LEU A 24 7.35 -31.55 -7.40
C LEU A 24 7.82 -31.76 -5.95
N LEU A 25 8.26 -30.70 -5.27
CA LEU A 25 8.68 -30.77 -3.87
C LEU A 25 7.52 -31.16 -2.93
N MET A 26 6.31 -30.63 -3.15
CA MET A 26 5.11 -31.03 -2.40
C MET A 26 4.75 -32.49 -2.63
N ALA A 27 4.80 -32.96 -3.87
CA ALA A 27 4.53 -34.35 -4.22
C ALA A 27 5.58 -35.30 -3.61
N ILE A 28 6.85 -34.90 -3.54
CA ILE A 28 7.90 -35.65 -2.82
C ILE A 28 7.60 -35.71 -1.32
N LYS A 29 7.26 -34.58 -0.70
CA LYS A 29 6.87 -34.53 0.72
C LYS A 29 5.72 -35.47 1.05
N LYS A 30 4.73 -35.56 0.16
CA LYS A 30 3.56 -36.43 0.31
C LYS A 30 3.86 -37.91 0.06
N THR A 31 4.64 -38.22 -0.98
CA THR A 31 4.79 -39.61 -1.48
C THR A 31 6.05 -40.31 -0.99
N GLY A 32 7.05 -39.56 -0.52
CA GLY A 32 8.35 -40.07 -0.13
C GLY A 32 9.18 -40.65 -1.28
N SER A 33 8.81 -40.39 -2.55
CA SER A 33 9.42 -41.02 -3.72
C SER A 33 9.42 -40.09 -4.94
N ILE A 34 10.58 -39.88 -5.54
CA ILE A 34 10.72 -39.09 -6.78
C ILE A 34 9.87 -39.69 -7.91
N ASN A 35 9.81 -41.01 -8.03
CA ASN A 35 9.07 -41.68 -9.10
C ASN A 35 7.55 -41.48 -8.94
N LYS A 36 7.02 -41.58 -7.71
CA LYS A 36 5.60 -41.30 -7.45
C LYS A 36 5.31 -39.80 -7.65
N ALA A 37 6.18 -38.92 -7.17
CA ALA A 37 6.03 -37.47 -7.32
C ALA A 37 6.04 -37.02 -8.80
N ALA A 38 6.92 -37.60 -9.64
CA ALA A 38 6.96 -37.32 -11.08
C ALA A 38 5.70 -37.77 -11.83
N LYS A 39 4.96 -38.76 -11.31
CA LYS A 39 3.66 -39.15 -11.88
C LYS A 39 2.54 -38.20 -11.45
N GLU A 40 2.59 -37.68 -10.22
CA GLU A 40 1.62 -36.69 -9.73
C GLU A 40 1.79 -35.33 -10.42
N VAL A 41 3.02 -34.90 -10.65
CA VAL A 41 3.34 -33.68 -11.40
C VAL A 41 3.73 -34.09 -12.80
N PRO A 42 2.86 -34.01 -13.82
CA PRO A 42 2.96 -34.72 -15.09
C PRO A 42 4.31 -34.51 -15.84
N MET A 43 5.34 -35.24 -15.43
CA MET A 43 6.72 -35.13 -15.92
C MET A 43 7.45 -36.48 -15.89
N SER A 44 8.53 -36.61 -16.65
CA SER A 44 9.31 -37.84 -16.63
C SER A 44 10.13 -37.97 -15.35
N TYR A 45 10.40 -39.20 -14.90
CA TYR A 45 11.29 -39.45 -13.76
C TYR A 45 12.66 -38.79 -13.94
N LYS A 46 13.22 -38.86 -15.16
CA LYS A 46 14.49 -38.20 -15.51
C LYS A 46 14.40 -36.68 -15.31
N SER A 47 13.34 -36.05 -15.80
CA SER A 47 13.11 -34.61 -15.64
C SER A 47 12.95 -34.21 -14.17
N ALA A 48 12.25 -35.01 -13.38
CA ALA A 48 12.10 -34.75 -11.94
C ALA A 48 13.45 -34.83 -11.23
N TRP A 49 14.27 -35.82 -11.57
CA TRP A 49 15.59 -36.00 -10.98
C TRP A 49 16.55 -34.84 -11.34
N GLU A 50 16.64 -34.47 -12.63
CA GLU A 50 17.43 -33.32 -13.10
C GLU A 50 16.98 -32.01 -12.45
N THR A 51 15.68 -31.84 -12.25
CA THR A 51 15.10 -30.66 -11.58
C THR A 51 15.54 -30.57 -10.13
N ILE A 52 15.50 -31.68 -9.39
CA ILE A 52 15.96 -31.74 -7.99
C ILE A 52 17.46 -31.45 -7.89
N GLU A 53 18.25 -32.06 -8.78
CA GLU A 53 19.70 -31.85 -8.79
C GLU A 53 20.05 -30.40 -9.10
N ALA A 54 19.41 -29.79 -10.09
CA ALA A 54 19.58 -28.37 -10.41
C ALA A 54 19.24 -27.48 -9.20
N MET A 55 18.13 -27.74 -8.51
CA MET A 55 17.77 -26.98 -7.31
C MET A 55 18.75 -27.17 -6.16
N ASN A 56 19.22 -28.39 -5.90
CA ASN A 56 20.20 -28.67 -4.86
C ASN A 56 21.54 -27.98 -5.16
N ASN A 57 21.99 -27.97 -6.42
CA ASN A 57 23.26 -27.35 -6.82
C ASN A 57 23.22 -25.81 -6.73
N LEU A 58 22.05 -25.21 -6.99
CA LEU A 58 21.88 -23.76 -6.82
C LEU A 58 21.76 -23.36 -5.34
N SER A 59 21.30 -24.27 -4.48
CA SER A 59 21.04 -23.96 -3.08
C SER A 59 22.30 -24.08 -2.21
N ILE A 60 22.38 -23.25 -1.17
CA ILE A 60 23.44 -23.34 -0.15
C ILE A 60 23.34 -24.68 0.62
N ASN A 61 22.11 -25.14 0.85
CA ASN A 61 21.83 -26.43 1.50
C ASN A 61 20.98 -27.29 0.55
N PRO A 62 21.18 -28.62 0.50
CA PRO A 62 20.31 -29.50 -0.26
C PRO A 62 18.85 -29.32 0.16
N ILE A 63 17.95 -29.22 -0.81
CA ILE A 63 16.49 -29.13 -0.60
C ILE A 63 15.90 -30.52 -0.39
N VAL A 64 16.41 -31.50 -1.15
CA VAL A 64 15.93 -32.89 -1.14
C VAL A 64 17.10 -33.82 -0.85
N GLN A 65 16.89 -34.78 0.05
CA GLN A 65 17.84 -35.84 0.37
C GLN A 65 17.24 -37.22 0.12
N LYS A 66 18.10 -38.15 -0.28
CA LYS A 66 17.76 -39.58 -0.37
C LYS A 66 17.98 -40.23 0.99
N GLU A 67 17.06 -41.07 1.42
CA GLU A 67 17.28 -41.95 2.57
C GLU A 67 17.93 -43.25 2.08
N THR A 68 19.09 -43.59 2.63
CA THR A 68 19.78 -44.84 2.32
C THR A 68 19.29 -45.98 3.23
N GLY A 69 18.62 -46.99 2.67
CA GLY A 69 18.48 -48.29 3.33
C GLY A 69 17.24 -49.14 2.99
N GLY A 70 17.48 -50.44 2.70
CA GLY A 70 16.51 -51.54 2.87
C GLY A 70 15.88 -52.14 1.61
N SER A 71 15.51 -53.43 1.68
CA SER A 71 14.97 -54.31 0.62
C SER A 71 13.69 -53.83 -0.10
N GLY A 72 13.16 -52.66 0.25
CA GLY A 72 12.02 -51.99 -0.39
C GLY A 72 12.37 -50.74 -1.21
N GLY A 73 13.65 -50.36 -1.32
CA GLY A 73 14.11 -49.19 -2.08
C GLY A 73 14.22 -47.90 -1.23
N GLY A 74 15.28 -47.12 -1.49
CA GLY A 74 15.58 -45.89 -0.73
C GLY A 74 14.52 -44.80 -0.92
N GLY A 75 14.11 -44.18 0.20
CA GLY A 75 13.13 -43.09 0.23
C GLY A 75 13.72 -41.76 -0.24
N THR A 76 12.85 -40.78 -0.44
CA THR A 76 13.25 -39.39 -0.73
C THR A 76 12.46 -38.46 0.18
N LYS A 77 13.17 -37.56 0.87
CA LYS A 77 12.56 -36.61 1.81
C LYS A 77 13.11 -35.21 1.58
N LEU A 78 12.27 -34.22 1.85
CA LEU A 78 12.74 -32.84 1.96
C LEU A 78 13.64 -32.69 3.18
N THR A 79 14.69 -31.89 3.05
CA THR A 79 15.47 -31.43 4.19
C THR A 79 14.70 -30.37 4.98
N GLU A 80 15.18 -30.01 6.16
CA GLU A 80 14.62 -28.88 6.91
C GLU A 80 14.66 -27.58 6.10
N TYR A 81 15.73 -27.37 5.34
CA TYR A 81 15.85 -26.24 4.42
C TYR A 81 14.75 -26.27 3.36
N GLY A 82 14.52 -27.42 2.70
CA GLY A 82 13.47 -27.55 1.69
C GLY A 82 12.05 -27.38 2.25
N GLU A 83 11.81 -27.83 3.48
CA GLU A 83 10.54 -27.62 4.17
C GLU A 83 10.30 -26.13 4.47
N ASN A 84 11.30 -25.42 4.98
CA ASN A 84 11.18 -23.99 5.23
C ASN A 84 11.02 -23.19 3.93
N LEU A 85 11.72 -23.60 2.87
CA LEU A 85 11.61 -22.99 1.54
C LEU A 85 10.18 -23.10 0.99
N LEU A 86 9.53 -24.26 1.12
CA LEU A 86 8.13 -24.44 0.75
C LEU A 86 7.20 -23.54 1.56
N LYS A 87 7.40 -23.43 2.88
CA LYS A 87 6.60 -22.54 3.74
C LYS A 87 6.73 -21.09 3.30
N THR A 88 7.96 -20.62 3.06
CA THR A 88 8.21 -19.25 2.60
C THR A 88 7.57 -19.00 1.25
N TYR A 89 7.67 -19.94 0.30
CA TYR A 89 7.01 -19.81 -1.00
C TYR A 89 5.48 -19.67 -0.85
N HIS A 90 4.86 -20.49 -0.01
CA HIS A 90 3.40 -20.40 0.23
C HIS A 90 2.99 -19.05 0.80
N LEU A 91 3.72 -18.53 1.80
CA LEU A 91 3.46 -17.19 2.35
C LEU A 91 3.56 -16.11 1.27
N LEU A 92 4.61 -16.14 0.45
CA LEU A 92 4.79 -15.19 -0.65
C LEU A 92 3.68 -15.31 -1.70
N LYS A 93 3.24 -16.54 -2.01
CA LYS A 93 2.17 -16.79 -2.99
C LYS A 93 0.82 -16.27 -2.48
N GLU A 94 0.52 -16.42 -1.19
CA GLU A 94 -0.69 -15.86 -0.60
C GLU A 94 -0.70 -14.33 -0.63
N GLU A 95 0.41 -13.70 -0.27
CA GLU A 95 0.54 -12.24 -0.35
C GLU A 95 0.45 -11.72 -1.79
N GLN A 96 1.08 -12.40 -2.75
CA GLN A 96 0.94 -12.09 -4.18
C GLN A 96 -0.54 -12.18 -4.61
N LYS A 97 -1.25 -13.23 -4.19
CA LYS A 97 -2.67 -13.42 -4.54
C LYS A 97 -3.52 -12.26 -4.02
N LYS A 98 -3.37 -11.89 -2.74
CA LYS A 98 -4.08 -10.75 -2.14
C LYS A 98 -3.78 -9.45 -2.89
N PHE A 99 -2.53 -9.25 -3.28
CA PHE A 99 -2.11 -8.08 -4.04
C PHE A 99 -2.80 -8.01 -5.41
N VAL A 100 -2.84 -9.11 -6.16
CA VAL A 100 -3.52 -9.19 -7.47
C VAL A 100 -5.04 -9.02 -7.34
N GLU A 101 -5.67 -9.60 -6.33
CA GLU A 101 -7.10 -9.41 -6.05
C GLU A 101 -7.42 -7.94 -5.76
N ASN A 102 -6.59 -7.28 -4.95
CA ASN A 102 -6.72 -5.85 -4.67
C ASN A 102 -6.55 -5.00 -5.94
N LEU A 103 -5.62 -5.34 -6.83
CA LEU A 103 -5.46 -4.67 -8.11
C LEU A 103 -6.71 -4.82 -8.98
N ASN A 104 -7.25 -6.03 -9.10
CA ASN A 104 -8.45 -6.30 -9.91
C ASN A 104 -9.69 -5.56 -9.41
N ARG A 105 -9.81 -5.31 -8.10
CA ARG A 105 -10.97 -4.58 -7.54
C ARG A 105 -10.95 -3.08 -7.84
N ILE A 106 -9.77 -2.48 -8.00
CA ILE A 106 -9.60 -1.03 -7.87
C ILE A 106 -9.03 -0.41 -9.14
N VAL A 107 -8.34 -1.19 -9.98
CA VAL A 107 -7.88 -0.73 -11.28
C VAL A 107 -9.03 -0.86 -12.28
N ASP A 108 -9.63 0.27 -12.66
CA ASP A 108 -10.42 0.34 -13.88
C ASP A 108 -9.45 0.33 -15.06
N ILE A 109 -9.08 -0.89 -15.49
CA ILE A 109 -8.05 -1.14 -16.52
C ILE A 109 -8.40 -0.41 -17.84
N ASN A 110 -9.66 -0.05 -18.03
CA ASN A 110 -10.14 0.66 -19.21
C ASN A 110 -9.64 2.12 -19.30
N ASN A 111 -9.28 2.74 -18.17
CA ASN A 111 -8.87 4.14 -18.13
C ASN A 111 -7.35 4.36 -18.06
N GLY A 112 -6.53 3.30 -18.05
CA GLY A 112 -5.07 3.38 -18.18
C GLY A 112 -4.32 4.04 -17.00
N THR A 113 -5.00 4.43 -15.93
CA THR A 113 -4.39 5.19 -14.84
C THR A 113 -3.76 4.28 -13.77
N LEU A 114 -2.45 4.06 -13.86
CA LEU A 114 -1.63 3.37 -12.84
C LEU A 114 -1.48 4.15 -11.51
N LYS A 115 -1.95 5.41 -11.44
CA LYS A 115 -1.90 6.26 -10.22
C LYS A 115 -2.60 5.64 -9.00
N THR A 116 -3.45 4.63 -9.22
CA THR A 116 -4.23 3.97 -8.18
C THR A 116 -3.39 3.01 -7.31
N ILE A 117 -2.31 2.42 -7.83
CA ILE A 117 -1.50 1.44 -7.05
C ILE A 117 -0.88 2.08 -5.80
N ARG A 118 -0.48 3.37 -5.86
CA ARG A 118 0.06 4.09 -4.69
C ARG A 118 -0.97 4.28 -3.56
N ARG A 119 -2.27 4.31 -3.87
CA ARG A 119 -3.34 4.33 -2.87
C ARG A 119 -3.58 2.96 -2.22
N LEU A 120 -3.12 1.87 -2.85
CA LEU A 120 -3.34 0.50 -2.38
C LEU A 120 -2.42 0.10 -1.22
N SER A 121 -1.22 0.67 -1.13
CA SER A 121 -0.24 0.34 -0.08
C SER A 121 -0.51 1.06 1.25
N MET A 122 -1.28 2.15 1.24
CA MET A 122 -1.56 2.96 2.44
C MET A 122 -2.99 2.75 2.94
N GLN A 123 -3.14 1.91 3.97
CA GLN A 123 -4.37 1.85 4.77
C GLN A 123 -4.25 2.82 5.95
N ILE A 124 -4.75 4.03 5.79
CA ILE A 124 -4.75 5.07 6.83
C ILE A 124 -6.17 5.54 7.11
N SER A 125 -6.47 5.84 8.38
CA SER A 125 -7.81 6.24 8.84
C SER A 125 -8.17 7.69 8.52
N ALA A 126 -7.23 8.47 7.97
CA ALA A 126 -7.45 9.85 7.57
C ALA A 126 -8.29 9.92 6.28
N ARG A 127 -9.40 10.67 6.34
CA ARG A 127 -10.32 10.87 5.21
C ARG A 127 -9.82 11.89 4.20
N ASN A 128 -9.05 12.87 4.65
CA ASN A 128 -8.46 13.86 3.76
C ASN A 128 -7.16 13.31 3.21
N GLN A 129 -7.17 12.91 1.94
CA GLN A 129 -6.01 12.48 1.19
C GLN A 129 -6.00 13.26 -0.12
N ILE A 130 -5.35 14.42 -0.11
CA ILE A 130 -5.41 15.40 -1.20
C ILE A 130 -4.08 15.34 -1.94
N THR A 131 -4.13 15.12 -3.26
CA THR A 131 -2.94 15.10 -4.10
C THR A 131 -2.53 16.52 -4.45
N GLY A 132 -1.24 16.81 -4.42
CA GLY A 132 -0.69 18.09 -4.86
C GLY A 132 0.76 17.97 -5.30
N ILE A 133 1.30 19.07 -5.79
CA ILE A 133 2.69 19.17 -6.24
C ILE A 133 3.46 20.01 -5.24
N VAL A 134 4.64 19.56 -4.82
CA VAL A 134 5.52 20.35 -3.95
C VAL A 134 6.04 21.56 -4.73
N GLU A 135 5.64 22.76 -4.32
CA GLU A 135 6.06 24.01 -4.95
C GLU A 135 7.31 24.60 -4.27
N ALA A 136 7.44 24.42 -2.95
CA ALA A 136 8.61 24.85 -2.19
C ALA A 136 8.85 23.97 -0.95
N ILE A 137 10.11 23.89 -0.52
CA ILE A 137 10.53 23.27 0.75
C ILE A 137 11.50 24.24 1.43
N GLU A 138 11.13 24.75 2.60
CA GLU A 138 11.97 25.60 3.43
C GLU A 138 12.52 24.79 4.60
N ILE A 139 13.82 24.48 4.55
CA ILE A 139 14.47 23.70 5.60
C ILE A 139 14.87 24.63 6.76
N GLY A 140 14.28 24.39 7.93
CA GLY A 140 14.69 25.01 9.19
C GLY A 140 15.71 24.17 9.96
N THR A 141 15.99 24.56 11.21
CA THR A 141 16.99 23.87 12.06
C THR A 141 16.58 22.45 12.46
N VAL A 142 15.28 22.24 12.73
CA VAL A 142 14.72 20.95 13.19
C VAL A 142 13.64 20.43 12.25
N ASN A 143 12.83 21.33 11.71
CA ASN A 143 11.69 21.03 10.85
C ASN A 143 11.84 21.75 9.52
N ALA A 144 11.12 21.26 8.52
CA ALA A 144 10.93 21.90 7.24
C ALA A 144 9.47 22.30 7.04
N GLU A 145 9.25 23.44 6.41
CA GLU A 145 7.95 23.88 5.92
C GLU A 145 7.83 23.49 4.44
N VAL A 146 6.82 22.70 4.10
CA VAL A 146 6.59 22.19 2.74
C VAL A 146 5.31 22.79 2.20
N HIS A 147 5.41 23.44 1.04
CA HIS A 147 4.32 24.09 0.34
C HIS A 147 3.84 23.19 -0.80
N ILE A 148 2.58 22.78 -0.73
CA ILE A 148 1.96 21.83 -1.64
C ILE A 148 0.85 22.55 -2.41
N LYS A 149 1.03 22.68 -3.71
CA LYS A 149 0.04 23.26 -4.61
C LYS A 149 -1.04 22.24 -4.93
N LEU A 150 -2.27 22.58 -4.59
CA LEU A 150 -3.46 21.77 -4.85
C LEU A 150 -4.07 22.08 -6.23
N LYS A 151 -5.05 21.29 -6.67
CA LYS A 151 -5.75 21.51 -7.97
C LYS A 151 -6.62 22.75 -7.95
N SER A 152 -7.12 23.09 -6.76
CA SER A 152 -7.81 24.35 -6.44
C SER A 152 -6.93 25.60 -6.58
N ASN A 153 -5.63 25.45 -6.88
CA ASN A 153 -4.59 26.49 -6.80
C ASN A 153 -4.29 27.01 -5.39
N ASN A 154 -4.98 26.49 -4.37
CA ASN A 154 -4.61 26.75 -2.98
C ASN A 154 -3.24 26.15 -2.65
N ILE A 155 -2.51 26.82 -1.77
CA ILE A 155 -1.26 26.30 -1.21
C ILE A 155 -1.56 25.71 0.16
N LEU A 156 -1.30 24.41 0.30
CA LEU A 156 -1.34 23.71 1.56
C LEU A 156 0.06 23.65 2.14
N VAL A 157 0.19 24.07 3.40
CA VAL A 157 1.44 24.11 4.15
C VAL A 157 1.48 22.98 5.15
N SER A 158 2.55 22.20 5.13
CA SER A 158 2.86 21.14 6.09
C SER A 158 4.18 21.43 6.79
N ILE A 159 4.23 21.18 8.11
CA ILE A 159 5.49 21.23 8.87
C ILE A 159 5.85 19.80 9.27
N ILE A 160 6.97 19.31 8.74
CA ILE A 160 7.51 17.96 9.02
C ILE A 160 8.95 18.05 9.49
N THR A 161 9.47 16.98 10.08
CA THR A 161 10.88 16.94 10.50
C THR A 161 11.82 16.91 9.30
N ASN A 162 13.04 17.43 9.46
CA ASN A 162 14.07 17.34 8.41
C ASN A 162 14.35 15.88 8.02
N THR A 163 14.30 14.95 8.99
CA THR A 163 14.42 13.51 8.75
C THR A 163 13.30 12.97 7.85
N ALA A 164 12.06 13.47 8.00
CA ALA A 164 10.95 13.05 7.13
C ALA A 164 11.15 13.52 5.69
N VAL A 165 11.64 14.75 5.47
CA VAL A 165 12.02 15.23 4.13
C VAL A 165 13.05 14.31 3.49
N GLN A 166 14.10 13.95 4.23
CA GLN A 166 15.17 13.07 3.76
C GLN A 166 14.68 11.64 3.48
N ASN A 167 13.92 11.05 4.39
CA ASN A 167 13.39 9.68 4.24
C ASN A 167 12.42 9.55 3.06
N LEU A 168 11.66 10.62 2.77
CA LEU A 168 10.77 10.69 1.62
C LEU A 168 11.49 11.16 0.34
N ASP A 169 12.78 11.49 0.40
CA ASP A 169 13.59 12.11 -0.68
C ASP A 169 12.86 13.30 -1.36
N LEU A 170 12.14 14.09 -0.56
CA LEU A 170 11.21 15.13 -1.02
C LEU A 170 11.93 16.26 -1.77
N LYS A 171 11.46 16.57 -2.98
CA LYS A 171 12.00 17.60 -3.88
C LYS A 171 10.88 18.49 -4.42
N VAL A 172 11.22 19.71 -4.79
CA VAL A 172 10.32 20.60 -5.52
C VAL A 172 9.95 19.96 -6.86
N GLY A 173 8.66 19.97 -7.19
CA GLY A 173 8.07 19.32 -8.35
C GLY A 173 7.52 17.92 -8.09
N ASP A 174 7.76 17.33 -6.90
CA ASP A 174 7.21 16.01 -6.58
C ASP A 174 5.69 16.02 -6.45
N GLU A 175 5.04 14.99 -7.01
CA GLU A 175 3.63 14.68 -6.72
C GLU A 175 3.54 13.93 -5.39
N VAL A 176 2.78 14.49 -4.45
CA VAL A 176 2.62 13.98 -3.08
C VAL A 176 1.15 13.93 -2.66
N ILE A 177 0.88 13.22 -1.58
CA ILE A 177 -0.44 13.15 -0.93
C ILE A 177 -0.34 13.82 0.43
N ALA A 178 -1.08 14.90 0.61
CA ALA A 178 -1.31 15.52 1.91
C ALA A 178 -2.39 14.74 2.67
N ILE A 179 -2.08 14.34 3.89
CA ILE A 179 -2.91 13.48 4.73
C ILE A 179 -3.32 14.27 5.98
N ILE A 180 -4.63 14.45 6.18
CA ILE A 180 -5.18 15.20 7.32
C ILE A 180 -6.32 14.41 7.97
N LYS A 181 -6.27 14.27 9.30
CA LYS A 181 -7.37 13.64 10.02
C LYS A 181 -8.54 14.63 10.11
N SER A 182 -9.77 14.17 9.82
CA SER A 182 -10.96 15.04 9.80
C SER A 182 -11.25 15.73 11.13
N SER A 183 -10.83 15.14 12.25
CA SER A 183 -10.95 15.75 13.58
C SER A 183 -9.99 16.91 13.83
N ASN A 184 -9.01 17.12 12.95
CA ASN A 184 -8.03 18.21 13.03
C ASN A 184 -8.35 19.33 12.02
N VAL A 185 -9.52 19.25 11.37
CA VAL A 185 -10.07 20.30 10.51
C VAL A 185 -11.08 21.08 11.34
N PHE A 186 -10.79 22.36 11.58
CA PHE A 186 -11.71 23.28 12.23
C PHE A 186 -12.52 24.02 11.17
N ILE A 187 -13.74 24.40 11.52
CA ILE A 187 -14.62 25.18 10.65
C ILE A 187 -14.86 26.55 11.28
N SER A 188 -14.78 27.59 10.47
CA SER A 188 -15.19 28.94 10.85
C SER A 188 -16.18 29.50 9.84
N THR A 189 -17.19 30.22 10.33
CA THR A 189 -18.10 31.04 9.52
C THR A 189 -17.64 32.49 9.40
N ASP A 190 -16.54 32.86 10.08
CA ASP A 190 -15.94 34.20 10.02
C ASP A 190 -14.75 34.22 9.05
N GLU A 191 -14.92 34.93 7.93
CA GLU A 191 -13.90 35.09 6.90
C GLU A 191 -12.66 35.86 7.39
N ASN A 192 -12.80 36.71 8.41
CA ASN A 192 -11.73 37.59 8.91
C ASN A 192 -10.99 37.03 10.13
N LEU A 193 -11.37 35.85 10.62
CA LEU A 193 -10.76 35.22 11.78
C LEU A 193 -9.25 35.04 11.61
N GLN A 194 -8.48 35.62 12.55
CA GLN A 194 -7.02 35.51 12.64
C GLN A 194 -6.65 34.38 13.58
N LEU A 195 -5.86 33.42 13.10
CA LEU A 195 -5.43 32.24 13.86
C LEU A 195 -3.97 31.93 13.58
N SER A 196 -3.33 31.20 14.49
CA SER A 196 -1.99 30.66 14.28
C SER A 196 -1.94 29.49 13.28
N ALA A 197 -3.09 29.06 12.75
CA ALA A 197 -3.16 27.99 11.76
C ALA A 197 -2.74 28.54 10.39
N ARG A 198 -1.81 27.84 9.74
CA ARG A 198 -1.24 28.27 8.45
C ARG A 198 -2.13 27.94 7.26
N ASN A 199 -3.01 26.95 7.40
CA ASN A 199 -3.94 26.57 6.34
C ASN A 199 -5.33 27.12 6.65
N LYS A 200 -5.82 27.99 5.78
CA LYS A 200 -7.19 28.53 5.80
C LYS A 200 -7.73 28.48 4.38
N PHE A 201 -8.64 27.54 4.12
CA PHE A 201 -9.24 27.36 2.81
C PHE A 201 -10.69 27.81 2.86
N GLN A 202 -11.03 28.81 2.07
CA GLN A 202 -12.42 29.20 1.88
C GLN A 202 -13.10 28.20 0.95
N GLY A 203 -14.31 27.80 1.32
CA GLY A 203 -15.06 26.82 0.57
C GLY A 203 -16.55 26.91 0.81
N ILE A 204 -17.27 26.03 0.14
CA ILE A 204 -18.72 25.90 0.24
C ILE A 204 -19.03 24.50 0.77
N VAL A 205 -19.94 24.41 1.74
CA VAL A 205 -20.41 23.11 2.23
C VAL A 205 -21.14 22.38 1.10
N ASP A 206 -20.60 21.23 0.72
CA ASP A 206 -21.15 20.38 -0.32
C ASP A 206 -22.22 19.44 0.26
N SER A 207 -21.93 18.81 1.40
CA SER A 207 -22.86 17.94 2.10
C SER A 207 -22.57 17.88 3.60
N ILE A 208 -23.60 17.55 4.38
CA ILE A 208 -23.52 17.33 5.83
C ILE A 208 -24.17 15.99 6.16
N ASN A 209 -23.41 15.10 6.82
CA ASN A 209 -23.94 13.87 7.40
C ASN A 209 -24.01 14.01 8.91
N GLN A 210 -25.20 14.31 9.42
CA GLN A 210 -25.41 14.52 10.86
C GLN A 210 -25.54 13.20 11.60
N GLY A 211 -24.67 12.99 12.59
CA GLY A 211 -24.79 11.91 13.57
C GLY A 211 -25.30 12.40 14.92
N GLY A 212 -25.54 11.47 15.85
CA GLY A 212 -26.07 11.79 17.18
C GLY A 212 -25.13 12.61 18.08
N ILE A 213 -23.82 12.54 17.84
CA ILE A 213 -22.80 13.26 18.64
C ILE A 213 -21.94 14.14 17.72
N ASN A 214 -21.47 13.57 16.62
CA ASN A 214 -20.63 14.23 15.64
C ASN A 214 -21.32 14.27 14.29
N SER A 215 -21.01 15.30 13.52
CA SER A 215 -21.41 15.47 12.13
C SER A 215 -20.18 15.50 11.24
N GLU A 216 -20.28 14.84 10.10
CA GLU A 216 -19.29 14.92 9.03
C GLU A 216 -19.71 16.01 8.05
N ILE A 217 -18.78 16.90 7.71
CA ILE A 217 -19.02 18.01 6.79
C ILE A 217 -18.01 17.92 5.66
N VAL A 218 -18.52 17.91 4.43
CA VAL A 218 -17.70 17.94 3.21
C VAL A 218 -17.71 19.35 2.66
N ILE A 219 -16.53 19.94 2.51
CA ILE A 219 -16.31 21.33 2.07
C ILE A 219 -15.59 21.29 0.73
N ASP A 220 -16.20 21.87 -0.30
CA ASP A 220 -15.55 22.07 -1.60
C ASP A 220 -14.70 23.35 -1.56
N ILE A 221 -13.40 23.22 -1.81
CA ILE A 221 -12.42 24.32 -1.80
C ILE A 221 -11.97 24.71 -3.23
N GLY A 222 -12.66 24.19 -4.26
CA GLY A 222 -12.46 24.54 -5.67
C GLY A 222 -11.82 23.44 -6.52
N ASN A 223 -12.11 23.44 -7.82
CA ASN A 223 -11.56 22.50 -8.83
C ASN A 223 -11.60 21.01 -8.42
N GLY A 224 -12.61 20.62 -7.64
CA GLY A 224 -12.82 19.24 -7.19
C GLY A 224 -11.99 18.81 -5.97
N ASP A 225 -11.17 19.70 -5.39
CA ASP A 225 -10.56 19.44 -4.10
C ASP A 225 -11.60 19.63 -2.99
N LYS A 226 -11.74 18.63 -2.13
CA LYS A 226 -12.68 18.64 -1.00
C LYS A 226 -11.95 18.36 0.30
N ILE A 227 -12.40 19.00 1.38
CA ILE A 227 -11.95 18.79 2.75
C ILE A 227 -13.12 18.27 3.58
N VAL A 228 -12.89 17.16 4.28
CA VAL A 228 -13.83 16.53 5.21
C VAL A 228 -13.44 16.89 6.64
N ALA A 229 -14.36 17.52 7.35
CA ALA A 229 -14.25 17.83 8.77
C ALA A 229 -15.21 16.97 9.59
N ILE A 230 -14.81 16.59 10.80
CA ILE A 230 -15.70 16.00 11.79
C ILE A 230 -15.76 16.95 12.99
N ILE A 231 -16.93 17.54 13.22
CA ILE A 231 -17.20 18.43 14.36
C ILE A 231 -18.43 17.93 15.13
N THR A 232 -18.66 18.44 16.34
CA THR A 232 -19.86 18.02 17.09
C THR A 232 -21.13 18.52 16.38
N THR A 233 -22.21 17.74 16.46
CA THR A 233 -23.51 18.14 15.91
C THR A 233 -24.02 19.43 16.57
N SER A 234 -23.71 19.64 17.85
CA SER A 234 -23.97 20.92 18.53
C SER A 234 -23.23 22.10 17.88
N SER A 235 -22.01 21.90 17.37
CA SER A 235 -21.25 22.96 16.70
C SER A 235 -21.85 23.32 15.34
N VAL A 236 -22.32 22.32 14.57
CA VAL A 236 -23.06 22.56 13.31
C VAL A 236 -24.25 23.47 13.57
N ASN A 237 -25.05 23.14 14.58
CA ASN A 237 -26.24 23.90 14.94
C ASN A 237 -25.89 25.31 15.47
N ASN A 238 -24.90 25.42 16.36
CA ASN A 238 -24.50 26.72 16.93
C ASN A 238 -23.92 27.68 15.89
N LEU A 239 -23.25 27.14 14.87
CA LEU A 239 -22.67 27.91 13.78
C LEU A 239 -23.65 28.14 12.62
N ASN A 240 -24.87 27.58 12.70
CA ASN A 240 -25.89 27.59 11.64
C ASN A 240 -25.32 27.14 10.29
N ILE A 241 -24.55 26.05 10.29
CA ILE A 241 -23.95 25.50 9.07
C ILE A 241 -24.98 24.62 8.37
N GLU A 242 -25.28 24.95 7.12
CA GLU A 242 -26.17 24.22 6.23
C GLU A 242 -25.44 23.85 4.93
N GLU A 243 -26.06 23.01 4.12
CA GLU A 243 -25.55 22.79 2.77
C GLU A 243 -25.52 24.13 2.01
N LYS A 244 -24.46 24.34 1.22
CA LYS A 244 -24.16 25.58 0.49
C LYS A 244 -23.75 26.77 1.35
N SER A 245 -23.64 26.64 2.68
CA SER A 245 -23.00 27.67 3.51
C SER A 245 -21.55 27.90 3.08
N LYS A 246 -21.12 29.16 3.09
CA LYS A 246 -19.71 29.52 2.94
C LYS A 246 -19.01 29.35 4.28
N VAL A 247 -17.90 28.62 4.27
CA VAL A 247 -17.13 28.32 5.49
C VAL A 247 -15.64 28.29 5.18
N GLY A 248 -14.83 28.61 6.20
CA GLY A 248 -13.39 28.43 6.19
C GLY A 248 -13.00 27.10 6.85
N ALA A 249 -12.31 26.23 6.12
CA ALA A 249 -11.64 25.05 6.66
C ALA A 249 -10.24 25.43 7.15
N ILE A 250 -9.96 25.20 8.43
CA ILE A 250 -8.74 25.64 9.10
C ILE A 250 -7.97 24.43 9.64
N ILE A 251 -6.69 24.33 9.30
CA ILE A 251 -5.82 23.21 9.67
C ILE A 251 -4.45 23.75 10.10
N LYS A 252 -3.89 23.28 11.23
CA LYS A 252 -2.50 23.60 11.56
C LYS A 252 -1.55 22.85 10.64
N ALA A 253 -0.47 23.49 10.21
CA ALA A 253 0.51 22.85 9.32
C ALA A 253 1.16 21.60 9.94
N SER A 254 1.27 21.54 11.27
CA SER A 254 1.76 20.36 12.01
C SER A 254 0.79 19.18 12.00
N ASP A 255 -0.48 19.39 11.64
CA ASP A 255 -1.49 18.33 11.51
C ASP A 255 -1.59 17.76 10.09
N VAL A 256 -0.77 18.28 9.16
CA VAL A 256 -0.70 17.80 7.78
C VAL A 256 0.51 16.89 7.63
N MET A 257 0.28 15.61 7.37
CA MET A 257 1.32 14.64 7.03
C MET A 257 1.48 14.54 5.51
N ILE A 258 2.66 14.12 5.06
CA ILE A 258 2.97 13.92 3.63
C ILE A 258 3.26 12.44 3.39
N GLY A 259 2.58 11.86 2.40
CA GLY A 259 2.91 10.57 1.80
C GLY A 259 3.38 10.74 0.36
N ARG A 260 4.36 9.93 -0.08
CA ARG A 260 4.92 9.95 -1.44
C ARG A 260 4.83 8.57 -2.08
#